data_AF-A0A2D6E1D9-F1
#
_entry.id   AF-A0A2D6E1D9-F1
#
_cell.length_a   1.000
_cell.length_b   1.000
_cell.length_c   1.000
_cell.angle_alpha   90.00
_cell.angle_beta   90.00
_cell.angle_gamma   90.00
#
_symmetry.space_group_name_H-M   'P 1'
#
loop_
_entity.id
_entity.type
_entity.pdbx_description
1 polymer ?
#
loop_
_entity_poly.entity_id
_entity_poly.type
_entity_poly.pdbx_seq_one_letter_code
_entity_poly.pdbx_strand_id
1 'polypeptide(L)'
;MKKKKKNKKNYYFTQIHEDAIVEYAKIETTRDRREELYKHLIGPAFNELVDKIVYTYKFTTLPNCDVLRDDCKIWLTTILDKYDPNKGSKAFSYFSVITKNWFIHKVKKNSTQIRREVYYEDLSKELELKYVTDDHSYEERREDKEFWEFLYGEIRSWNVIKMKPNEERVYKAIIVLFESVDDIEIFNKKAIYLYIRELTGLNTKQVVNNLNKMREKYRLWKENWNRGKI
;
A
#
# COMPACT_ATOMS: atom_id res chain seq x y z
N MET A 1 -11.95 36.13 23.65
CA MET A 1 -12.62 34.83 23.36
C MET A 1 -12.43 34.47 21.89
N LYS A 2 -11.63 33.44 21.56
CA LYS A 2 -11.47 32.96 20.17
C LYS A 2 -12.78 32.29 19.74
N LYS A 3 -13.48 32.85 18.73
CA LYS A 3 -14.67 32.24 18.12
C LYS A 3 -14.34 30.82 17.67
N LYS A 4 -14.99 29.81 18.28
CA LYS A 4 -14.96 28.42 17.79
C LYS A 4 -15.42 28.44 16.32
N LYS A 5 -14.57 27.98 15.39
CA LYS A 5 -14.96 27.72 14.00
C LYS A 5 -16.18 26.79 14.02
N LYS A 6 -17.30 27.20 13.41
CA LYS A 6 -18.45 26.31 13.20
C LYS A 6 -17.96 25.10 12.39
N ASN A 7 -18.12 23.89 12.93
CA ASN A 7 -17.87 22.66 12.18
C ASN A 7 -18.77 22.66 10.93
N LYS A 8 -18.17 22.62 9.74
CA LYS A 8 -18.90 22.45 8.48
C LYS A 8 -19.66 21.13 8.59
N LYS A 9 -20.99 21.15 8.46
CA LYS A 9 -21.81 19.93 8.50
C LYS A 9 -21.27 18.98 7.40
N ASN A 10 -20.81 17.80 7.80
CA ASN A 10 -20.35 16.76 6.87
C ASN A 10 -21.58 16.15 6.19
N TYR A 11 -22.01 16.73 5.07
CA TYR A 11 -23.10 16.23 4.21
C TYR A 11 -22.65 15.09 3.30
N TYR A 12 -21.63 14.36 3.68
CA TYR A 12 -20.99 13.39 2.81
C TYR A 12 -21.68 12.03 2.89
N PHE A 13 -22.22 11.56 1.76
CA PHE A 13 -22.81 10.22 1.61
C PHE A 13 -23.83 9.88 2.71
N THR A 14 -24.77 10.79 2.90
CA THR A 14 -25.96 10.59 3.74
C THR A 14 -26.99 9.69 3.04
N GLN A 15 -28.06 9.34 3.76
CA GLN A 15 -29.16 8.52 3.21
C GLN A 15 -29.71 9.07 1.88
N ILE A 16 -29.78 10.40 1.72
CA ILE A 16 -30.22 11.06 0.48
C ILE A 16 -29.40 10.62 -0.74
N HIS A 17 -28.09 10.43 -0.57
CA HIS A 17 -27.21 10.00 -1.65
C HIS A 17 -27.36 8.50 -1.94
N GLU A 18 -27.60 7.70 -0.90
CA GLU A 18 -27.89 6.28 -1.05
C GLU A 18 -29.20 6.07 -1.81
N ASP A 19 -30.25 6.80 -1.44
CA ASP A 19 -31.55 6.78 -2.10
C ASP A 19 -31.44 7.25 -3.55
N ALA A 20 -30.65 8.30 -3.82
CA ALA A 20 -30.40 8.80 -5.18
C ALA A 20 -29.71 7.76 -6.07
N ILE A 21 -28.75 7.00 -5.53
CA ILE A 21 -28.06 5.93 -6.27
C ILE A 21 -29.00 4.74 -6.50
N VAL A 22 -29.82 4.39 -5.53
CA VAL A 22 -30.84 3.34 -5.67
C VAL A 22 -31.87 3.74 -6.73
N GLU A 23 -32.33 5.00 -6.73
CA GLU A 23 -33.23 5.54 -7.76
C GLU A 23 -32.57 5.52 -9.15
N TYR A 24 -31.30 5.92 -9.23
CA TYR A 24 -30.54 5.89 -10.48
C TYR A 24 -30.45 4.47 -11.08
N ALA A 25 -30.27 3.45 -10.24
CA ALA A 25 -30.13 2.05 -10.65
C ALA A 25 -31.46 1.39 -11.09
N LYS A 26 -32.61 2.02 -10.86
CA LYS A 26 -33.91 1.46 -11.30
C LYS A 26 -34.04 1.55 -12.82
N ILE A 27 -34.60 0.49 -13.40
CA ILE A 27 -34.88 0.39 -14.84
C ILE A 27 -35.89 1.45 -15.28
N GLU A 28 -36.84 1.79 -14.41
CA GLU A 28 -37.94 2.73 -14.68
C GLU A 28 -37.51 4.21 -14.69
N THR A 29 -36.30 4.52 -14.21
CA THR A 29 -35.84 5.91 -14.09
C THR A 29 -35.49 6.48 -15.45
N THR A 30 -36.15 7.57 -15.84
CA THR A 30 -35.91 8.26 -17.11
C THR A 30 -34.50 8.83 -17.18
N ARG A 31 -34.01 9.03 -18.41
CA ARG A 31 -32.69 9.63 -18.67
C ARG A 31 -32.55 11.01 -18.03
N ASP A 32 -33.56 11.87 -18.19
CA ASP A 32 -33.54 13.23 -17.65
C ASP A 32 -33.45 13.21 -16.12
N ARG A 33 -34.16 12.28 -15.48
CA ARG A 33 -34.11 12.10 -14.03
C ARG A 33 -32.75 11.61 -13.55
N ARG A 34 -32.12 10.67 -14.28
CA ARG A 34 -30.75 10.22 -13.99
C ARG A 34 -29.74 11.36 -14.06
N GLU A 35 -29.90 12.25 -15.04
CA GLU A 35 -29.03 13.42 -15.19
C GLU A 35 -29.18 14.40 -14.01
N GLU A 36 -30.41 14.68 -13.57
CA GLU A 36 -30.66 15.50 -12.38
C GLU A 36 -30.04 14.91 -11.12
N LEU A 37 -30.29 13.61 -10.87
CA LEU A 37 -29.74 12.89 -9.72
C LEU A 37 -28.20 12.94 -9.73
N TYR A 38 -27.59 12.75 -10.90
CA TYR A 38 -26.15 12.79 -11.04
C TYR A 38 -25.59 14.19 -10.79
N LYS A 39 -26.15 15.21 -11.43
CA LYS A 39 -25.65 16.59 -11.36
C LYS A 39 -25.73 17.17 -9.95
N HIS A 40 -26.81 16.90 -9.23
CA HIS A 40 -27.08 17.56 -7.95
C HIS A 40 -26.72 16.72 -6.72
N LEU A 41 -26.77 15.39 -6.81
CA LEU A 41 -26.56 14.52 -5.64
C LEU A 41 -25.35 13.60 -5.81
N ILE A 42 -25.32 12.76 -6.85
CA ILE A 42 -24.33 11.67 -6.95
C ILE A 42 -22.94 12.21 -7.31
N GLY A 43 -22.84 13.07 -8.32
CA GLY A 43 -21.57 13.62 -8.81
C GLY A 43 -20.78 14.37 -7.74
N PRO A 44 -21.38 15.35 -7.03
CA PRO A 44 -20.72 16.02 -5.90
C PRO A 44 -20.26 15.05 -4.80
N ALA A 45 -21.07 14.04 -4.47
CA ALA A 45 -20.72 13.05 -3.46
C ALA A 45 -19.56 12.14 -3.91
N PHE A 46 -19.54 11.75 -5.19
CA PHE A 46 -18.45 10.96 -5.78
C PHE A 46 -17.14 11.75 -5.82
N ASN A 47 -17.20 13.05 -6.11
CA ASN A 47 -16.02 13.92 -6.05
C ASN A 47 -15.41 13.94 -4.64
N GLU A 48 -16.22 14.16 -3.61
CA GLU A 48 -15.74 14.10 -2.24
C GLU A 48 -15.23 12.70 -1.85
N LEU A 49 -15.79 11.63 -2.42
CA LEU A 49 -15.38 10.25 -2.15
C LEU A 49 -14.00 9.94 -2.69
N VAL A 50 -13.78 10.28 -3.96
CA VAL A 50 -12.48 10.12 -4.61
C VAL A 50 -11.43 10.90 -3.84
N ASP A 51 -11.71 12.16 -3.49
CA ASP A 51 -10.78 13.01 -2.74
C ASP A 51 -10.45 12.40 -1.38
N LYS A 52 -11.45 12.01 -0.59
CA LYS A 52 -11.22 11.39 0.72
C LYS A 52 -10.40 10.11 0.62
N ILE A 53 -10.65 9.25 -0.38
CA ILE A 53 -9.88 8.03 -0.59
C ILE A 53 -8.43 8.38 -0.94
N VAL A 54 -8.22 9.32 -1.85
CA VAL A 54 -6.88 9.77 -2.26
C VAL A 54 -6.08 10.29 -1.07
N TYR A 55 -6.66 11.14 -0.24
CA TYR A 55 -5.99 11.66 0.96
C TYR A 55 -5.78 10.59 2.04
N THR A 56 -6.80 9.77 2.32
CA THR A 56 -6.73 8.76 3.40
C THR A 56 -5.66 7.71 3.12
N TYR A 57 -5.56 7.26 1.87
CA TYR A 57 -4.59 6.24 1.45
C TYR A 57 -3.29 6.83 0.89
N LYS A 58 -3.13 8.15 0.95
CA LYS A 58 -1.93 8.89 0.49
C LYS A 58 -1.58 8.62 -0.98
N PHE A 59 -2.58 8.50 -1.87
CA PHE A 59 -2.34 8.38 -3.32
C PHE A 59 -1.82 9.69 -3.95
N THR A 60 -1.78 10.78 -3.18
CA THR A 60 -1.22 12.08 -3.58
C THR A 60 0.27 12.05 -3.90
N THR A 61 0.99 10.99 -3.51
CA THR A 61 2.41 10.84 -3.84
C THR A 61 2.66 10.35 -5.28
N LEU A 62 1.59 10.05 -6.03
CA LEU A 62 1.70 9.64 -7.44
C LEU A 62 1.91 10.87 -8.34
N PRO A 63 2.86 10.83 -9.30
CA PRO A 63 3.17 11.96 -10.19
C PRO A 63 1.97 12.49 -10.99
N ASN A 64 0.99 11.62 -11.28
CA ASN A 64 -0.21 11.90 -12.05
C ASN A 64 -1.50 11.84 -11.21
N CYS A 65 -1.42 12.08 -9.89
CA CYS A 65 -2.55 11.93 -8.98
C CYS A 65 -3.79 12.74 -9.39
N ASP A 66 -3.63 13.98 -9.86
CA ASP A 66 -4.76 14.82 -10.25
C ASP A 66 -5.49 14.30 -11.48
N VAL A 67 -4.74 13.85 -12.49
CA VAL A 67 -5.32 13.18 -13.67
C VAL A 67 -6.05 11.89 -13.26
N LEU A 68 -5.45 11.09 -12.38
CA LEU A 68 -6.06 9.86 -11.89
C LEU A 68 -7.35 10.11 -11.09
N ARG A 69 -7.45 11.25 -10.39
CA ARG A 69 -8.69 11.67 -9.69
C ARG A 69 -9.80 11.93 -10.70
N ASP A 70 -9.52 12.67 -11.75
CA ASP A 70 -10.52 13.00 -12.77
C ASP A 70 -10.93 11.77 -13.59
N ASP A 71 -9.98 10.92 -13.96
CA ASP A 71 -10.23 9.62 -14.58
C ASP A 71 -11.13 8.74 -13.70
N CYS A 72 -10.90 8.74 -12.38
CA CYS A 72 -11.69 7.93 -11.46
C CYS A 72 -13.14 8.41 -11.38
N LYS A 73 -13.37 9.73 -11.38
CA LYS A 73 -14.72 10.32 -11.40
C LYS A 73 -15.47 9.95 -12.67
N ILE A 74 -14.80 10.03 -13.83
CA ILE A 74 -15.39 9.60 -15.11
C ILE A 74 -15.67 8.10 -15.09
N TRP A 75 -14.73 7.29 -14.61
CA TRP A 75 -14.91 5.85 -14.51
C TRP A 75 -16.09 5.47 -13.60
N LEU A 76 -16.29 6.18 -12.49
CA LEU A 76 -17.42 5.96 -11.58
C LEU A 76 -18.78 6.13 -12.27
N THR A 77 -18.91 7.00 -13.27
CA THR A 77 -20.17 7.11 -14.03
C THR A 77 -20.45 5.85 -14.84
N THR A 78 -19.41 5.23 -15.42
CA THR A 78 -19.55 4.03 -16.27
C THR A 78 -19.94 2.77 -15.52
N ILE A 79 -19.73 2.76 -14.20
CA ILE A 79 -20.06 1.62 -13.35
C ILE A 79 -21.27 1.89 -12.45
N LEU A 80 -21.87 3.08 -12.55
CA LEU A 80 -23.03 3.46 -11.75
C LEU A 80 -24.23 2.54 -12.04
N ASP A 81 -24.46 2.23 -13.32
CA ASP A 81 -25.51 1.30 -13.77
C ASP A 81 -25.25 -0.17 -13.37
N LYS A 82 -24.06 -0.50 -12.88
CA LYS A 82 -23.71 -1.87 -12.44
C LYS A 82 -24.01 -2.11 -10.96
N TYR A 83 -24.40 -1.07 -10.23
CA TYR A 83 -24.77 -1.19 -8.83
C TYR A 83 -26.14 -1.87 -8.69
N ASP A 84 -26.20 -2.89 -7.84
CA ASP A 84 -27.42 -3.64 -7.56
C ASP A 84 -27.80 -3.51 -6.07
N PRO A 85 -28.88 -2.79 -5.75
CA PRO A 85 -29.38 -2.64 -4.38
C PRO A 85 -29.77 -3.97 -3.72
N ASN A 86 -30.17 -4.98 -4.50
CA ASN A 86 -30.67 -6.26 -3.97
C ASN A 86 -29.54 -7.14 -3.40
N LYS A 87 -28.27 -6.85 -3.73
CA LYS A 87 -27.11 -7.58 -3.18
C LYS A 87 -26.79 -7.24 -1.73
N GLY A 88 -27.58 -6.37 -1.09
CA GLY A 88 -27.49 -6.05 0.34
C GLY A 88 -26.32 -5.16 0.73
N SER A 89 -25.48 -4.73 -0.21
CA SER A 89 -24.38 -3.80 0.04
C SER A 89 -24.84 -2.35 -0.14
N LYS A 90 -24.69 -1.53 0.91
CA LYS A 90 -24.90 -0.08 0.82
C LYS A 90 -24.06 0.54 -0.30
N ALA A 91 -24.65 1.49 -1.03
CA ALA A 91 -23.99 2.15 -2.16
C ALA A 91 -22.63 2.75 -1.77
N PHE A 92 -22.57 3.43 -0.62
CA PHE A 92 -21.33 3.99 -0.10
C PHE A 92 -20.21 2.96 0.06
N SER A 93 -20.52 1.83 0.69
CA SER A 93 -19.56 0.75 0.93
C SER A 93 -19.08 0.15 -0.38
N TYR A 94 -20.00 -0.09 -1.32
CA TYR A 94 -19.69 -0.62 -2.64
C TYR A 94 -18.74 0.31 -3.41
N PHE A 95 -19.14 1.58 -3.59
CA PHE A 95 -18.34 2.55 -4.34
C PHE A 95 -17.01 2.88 -3.64
N SER A 96 -16.94 2.87 -2.31
CA SER A 96 -15.68 3.06 -1.59
C SER A 96 -14.68 1.94 -1.84
N VAL A 97 -15.13 0.68 -1.81
CA VAL A 97 -14.27 -0.48 -2.01
C VAL A 97 -13.71 -0.52 -3.42
N ILE A 98 -14.56 -0.33 -4.43
CA ILE A 98 -14.13 -0.39 -5.83
C ILE A 98 -13.28 0.81 -6.23
N THR A 99 -13.57 2.01 -5.72
CA THR A 99 -12.74 3.21 -5.94
C THR A 99 -11.34 3.00 -5.40
N LYS A 100 -11.20 2.50 -4.16
CA LYS A 100 -9.90 2.15 -3.59
C LYS A 100 -9.16 1.11 -4.45
N ASN A 101 -9.86 0.05 -4.85
CA ASN A 101 -9.25 -1.01 -5.66
C ASN A 101 -8.79 -0.48 -7.02
N TRP A 102 -9.57 0.41 -7.64
CA TRP A 102 -9.22 1.06 -8.91
C TRP A 102 -7.89 1.82 -8.81
N PHE A 103 -7.70 2.64 -7.76
CA PHE A 103 -6.43 3.32 -7.53
C PHE A 103 -5.28 2.34 -7.29
N ILE A 104 -5.50 1.29 -6.50
CA ILE A 104 -4.48 0.23 -6.28
C ILE A 104 -4.06 -0.40 -7.61
N HIS A 105 -5.00 -0.67 -8.52
CA HIS A 105 -4.71 -1.21 -9.83
C HIS A 105 -3.92 -0.24 -10.71
N LYS A 106 -4.26 1.05 -10.71
CA LYS A 106 -3.52 2.08 -11.45
C LYS A 106 -2.08 2.21 -10.95
N VAL A 107 -1.87 2.24 -9.63
CA VAL A 107 -0.53 2.25 -9.02
C VAL A 107 0.29 1.03 -9.45
N LYS A 108 -0.29 -0.17 -9.38
CA LYS A 108 0.41 -1.41 -9.78
C LYS A 108 0.74 -1.43 -11.26
N LYS A 109 -0.18 -0.96 -12.11
CA LYS A 109 0.06 -0.85 -13.55
C LYS A 109 1.19 0.13 -13.84
N ASN A 110 1.16 1.31 -13.22
CA ASN A 110 2.20 2.33 -13.36
C ASN A 110 3.57 1.82 -12.89
N SER A 111 3.65 1.19 -11.72
CA SER A 111 4.90 0.58 -11.23
C SER A 111 5.41 -0.54 -12.14
N THR A 112 4.50 -1.33 -12.72
CA THR A 112 4.88 -2.37 -13.69
C THR A 112 5.35 -1.76 -15.02
N GLN A 113 4.73 -0.67 -15.45
CA GLN A 113 5.08 0.07 -16.66
C GLN A 113 6.44 0.73 -16.50
N ILE A 114 6.69 1.48 -15.42
CA ILE A 114 8.00 2.08 -15.11
C ILE A 114 9.11 1.03 -15.10
N ARG A 115 8.85 -0.16 -14.51
CA ARG A 115 9.83 -1.25 -14.50
C ARG A 115 10.12 -1.86 -15.89
N ARG A 116 9.18 -1.74 -16.84
CA ARG A 116 9.29 -2.28 -18.20
C ARG A 116 9.79 -1.24 -19.20
N GLU A 117 9.38 0.01 -19.02
CA GLU A 117 9.68 1.18 -19.82
C GLU A 117 10.78 1.97 -19.11
N VAL A 118 11.98 1.38 -19.02
CA VAL A 118 13.19 2.19 -18.81
C VAL A 118 13.41 2.92 -20.12
N TYR A 119 13.17 4.23 -20.13
CA TYR A 119 13.37 5.07 -21.32
C TYR A 119 14.85 5.08 -21.72
N TYR A 120 15.16 5.12 -23.02
CA TYR A 120 16.56 5.28 -23.47
C TYR A 120 17.20 6.60 -22.98
N GLU A 121 16.38 7.65 -22.76
CA GLU A 121 16.82 8.88 -22.10
C GLU A 121 17.05 8.70 -20.59
N ASP A 122 16.30 7.80 -19.93
CA ASP A 122 16.59 7.38 -18.56
C ASP A 122 17.83 6.50 -18.51
N LEU A 123 18.19 5.75 -19.56
CA LEU A 123 19.48 5.05 -19.62
C LEU A 123 20.65 6.04 -19.67
N SER A 124 20.49 7.16 -20.41
CA SER A 124 21.50 8.25 -20.45
C SER A 124 21.56 9.00 -19.13
N LYS A 125 20.41 9.31 -18.53
CA LYS A 125 20.33 9.92 -17.20
C LYS A 125 20.70 8.99 -16.07
N GLU A 126 20.57 7.67 -16.21
CA GLU A 126 21.00 6.63 -15.27
C GLU A 126 22.48 6.31 -15.47
N LEU A 127 23.04 6.53 -16.67
CA LEU A 127 24.49 6.56 -16.90
C LEU A 127 25.08 7.84 -16.28
N GLU A 128 24.49 9.01 -16.52
CA GLU A 128 24.89 10.27 -15.89
C GLU A 128 24.62 10.26 -14.38
N LEU A 129 23.47 9.74 -13.91
CA LEU A 129 23.24 9.48 -12.48
C LEU A 129 24.24 8.46 -12.01
N LYS A 130 24.57 7.36 -12.70
CA LYS A 130 25.65 6.46 -12.26
C LYS A 130 26.97 7.22 -12.14
N TYR A 131 27.31 8.13 -13.04
CA TYR A 131 28.53 8.93 -12.90
C TYR A 131 28.43 10.03 -11.81
N VAL A 132 27.22 10.46 -11.41
CA VAL A 132 26.95 11.48 -10.38
C VAL A 132 26.57 10.86 -9.01
N THR A 133 26.14 9.60 -8.97
CA THR A 133 25.67 8.79 -7.82
C THR A 133 26.54 7.55 -7.57
N ASP A 134 27.57 7.31 -8.41
CA ASP A 134 28.77 6.55 -7.98
C ASP A 134 29.59 7.34 -6.95
N ASP A 135 29.11 8.52 -6.57
CA ASP A 135 29.36 9.12 -5.26
C ASP A 135 28.17 8.88 -4.30
N HIS A 136 27.69 7.65 -4.18
CA HIS A 136 27.59 7.13 -2.81
C HIS A 136 29.02 7.25 -2.31
N SER A 137 29.29 8.23 -1.44
CA SER A 137 30.61 8.38 -0.87
C SER A 137 31.07 7.00 -0.41
N TYR A 138 32.36 6.69 -0.55
CA TYR A 138 32.91 5.43 -0.05
C TYR A 138 32.40 5.11 1.38
N GLU A 139 32.09 6.14 2.15
CA GLU A 139 31.49 6.08 3.48
C GLU A 139 30.07 5.51 3.49
N GLU A 140 29.13 5.94 2.62
CA GLU A 140 27.75 5.41 2.61
C GLU A 140 27.70 3.91 2.24
N ARG A 141 28.48 3.49 1.24
CA ARG A 141 28.57 2.06 0.87
C ARG A 141 29.22 1.23 1.97
N ARG A 142 30.19 1.81 2.68
CA ARG A 142 30.83 1.18 3.83
C ARG A 142 29.84 1.04 4.99
N GLU A 143 29.10 2.10 5.32
CA GLU A 143 28.08 2.10 6.38
C GLU A 143 26.98 1.07 6.12
N ASP A 144 26.47 0.98 4.89
CA ASP A 144 25.46 -0.02 4.52
C ASP A 144 26.02 -1.44 4.63
N LYS A 145 27.24 -1.68 4.13
CA LYS A 145 27.89 -2.98 4.23
C LYS A 145 28.13 -3.37 5.68
N GLU A 146 28.70 -2.47 6.49
CA GLU A 146 28.92 -2.67 7.91
C GLU A 146 27.59 -2.98 8.62
N PHE A 147 26.54 -2.18 8.38
CA PHE A 147 25.22 -2.40 8.95
C PHE A 147 24.70 -3.81 8.69
N TRP A 148 24.75 -4.27 7.45
CA TRP A 148 24.25 -5.61 7.09
C TRP A 148 25.13 -6.72 7.64
N GLU A 149 26.45 -6.56 7.64
CA GLU A 149 27.39 -7.52 8.23
C GLU A 149 27.17 -7.68 9.75
N PHE A 150 27.09 -6.57 10.49
CA PHE A 150 26.85 -6.58 11.93
C PHE A 150 25.45 -7.10 12.28
N LEU A 151 24.42 -6.73 11.52
CA LEU A 151 23.07 -7.24 11.72
C LEU A 151 23.01 -8.75 11.50
N TYR A 152 23.61 -9.24 10.42
CA TYR A 152 23.60 -10.67 10.11
C TYR A 152 24.42 -11.46 11.13
N GLY A 153 25.54 -10.93 11.61
CA GLY A 153 26.30 -11.47 12.74
C GLY A 153 25.47 -11.59 14.02
N GLU A 154 24.73 -10.53 14.37
CA GLU A 154 23.83 -10.54 15.53
C GLU A 154 22.69 -11.57 15.36
N ILE A 155 22.08 -11.65 14.18
CA ILE A 155 21.04 -12.66 13.93
C ILE A 155 21.63 -14.06 14.08
N ARG A 156 22.85 -14.33 13.61
CA ARG A 156 23.52 -15.62 13.79
C ARG A 156 23.83 -15.93 15.26
N SER A 157 24.10 -14.91 16.08
CA SER A 157 24.34 -15.07 17.53
C SER A 157 23.09 -15.58 18.28
N TRP A 158 21.88 -15.30 17.77
CA TRP A 158 20.65 -15.71 18.44
C TRP A 158 20.44 -17.23 18.52
N ASN A 159 21.09 -18.02 17.66
CA ASN A 159 21.02 -19.49 17.66
C ASN A 159 21.56 -20.13 18.95
N VAL A 160 22.38 -19.40 19.73
CA VAL A 160 23.00 -19.92 20.96
C VAL A 160 21.98 -20.06 22.11
N ILE A 161 20.83 -19.38 22.01
CA ILE A 161 19.78 -19.42 23.03
C ILE A 161 18.87 -20.62 22.75
N LYS A 162 18.61 -21.47 23.76
CA LYS A 162 17.68 -22.59 23.66
C LYS A 162 16.29 -22.11 23.22
N MET A 163 15.98 -22.21 21.93
CA MET A 163 14.72 -21.75 21.34
C MET A 163 13.64 -22.82 21.46
N LYS A 164 12.37 -22.40 21.45
CA LYS A 164 11.27 -23.35 21.26
C LYS A 164 11.27 -23.87 19.82
N PRO A 165 10.74 -25.08 19.54
CA PRO A 165 10.80 -25.68 18.20
C PRO A 165 10.26 -24.77 17.07
N ASN A 166 9.16 -24.05 17.33
CA ASN A 166 8.58 -23.14 16.32
C ASN A 166 9.38 -21.85 16.15
N GLU A 167 10.05 -21.39 17.21
CA GLU A 167 10.95 -20.22 17.12
C GLU A 167 12.18 -20.58 16.29
N GLU A 168 12.76 -21.75 16.55
CA GLU A 168 13.91 -22.27 15.81
C GLU A 168 13.62 -22.44 14.32
N ARG A 169 12.43 -22.97 13.96
CA ARG A 169 12.02 -23.09 12.55
C ARG A 169 11.94 -21.73 11.86
N VAL A 170 11.29 -20.76 12.49
CA VAL A 170 11.16 -19.40 11.94
C VAL A 170 12.51 -18.69 11.86
N TYR A 171 13.36 -18.89 12.85
CA TYR A 171 14.73 -18.41 12.85
C TYR A 171 15.53 -18.96 11.66
N LYS A 172 15.55 -20.28 11.47
CA LYS A 172 16.22 -20.93 10.33
C LYS A 172 15.69 -20.42 8.99
N ALA A 173 14.39 -20.22 8.85
CA ALA A 173 13.80 -19.67 7.64
C ALA A 173 14.25 -18.22 7.36
N ILE A 174 14.49 -17.42 8.40
CA ILE A 174 15.06 -16.07 8.23
C ILE A 174 16.54 -16.14 7.84
N ILE A 175 17.33 -17.06 8.39
CA ILE A 175 18.72 -17.26 7.95
C ILE A 175 18.77 -17.60 6.45
N VAL A 176 17.95 -18.57 6.01
CA VAL A 176 17.85 -18.94 4.60
C VAL A 176 17.49 -17.74 3.73
N LEU A 177 16.55 -16.90 4.18
CA LEU A 177 16.18 -15.67 3.46
C LEU A 177 17.31 -14.64 3.34
N PHE A 178 18.18 -14.54 4.35
CA PHE A 178 19.35 -13.66 4.29
C PHE A 178 20.40 -14.21 3.34
N GLU A 179 20.58 -15.54 3.29
CA GLU A 179 21.55 -16.21 2.43
C GLU A 179 21.12 -16.26 0.97
N SER A 180 19.81 -16.35 0.70
CA SER A 180 19.25 -16.39 -0.65
C SER A 180 18.71 -15.03 -1.12
N VAL A 181 19.16 -13.93 -0.53
CA VAL A 181 18.63 -12.58 -0.84
C VAL A 181 18.73 -12.25 -2.34
N ASP A 182 19.80 -12.69 -2.99
CA ASP A 182 20.05 -12.48 -4.43
C ASP A 182 19.13 -13.32 -5.32
N ASP A 183 18.58 -14.42 -4.80
CA ASP A 183 17.66 -15.31 -5.51
C ASP A 183 16.19 -14.86 -5.41
N ILE A 184 15.89 -13.84 -4.59
CA ILE A 184 14.53 -13.35 -4.37
C ILE A 184 14.14 -12.41 -5.53
N GLU A 185 13.47 -12.97 -6.54
CA GLU A 185 12.97 -12.19 -7.68
C GLU A 185 11.85 -11.19 -7.29
N ILE A 186 11.07 -11.49 -6.24
CA ILE A 186 9.89 -10.70 -5.83
C ILE A 186 10.02 -10.25 -4.37
N PHE A 187 10.53 -9.04 -4.17
CA PHE A 187 10.53 -8.34 -2.87
C PHE A 187 9.15 -7.76 -2.52
N ASN A 188 8.15 -8.63 -2.33
CA ASN A 188 6.84 -8.25 -1.82
C ASN A 188 6.66 -8.78 -0.40
N LYS A 189 6.26 -7.91 0.54
CA LYS A 189 6.01 -8.28 1.94
C LYS A 189 5.15 -9.56 2.07
N LYS A 190 4.06 -9.69 1.32
CA LYS A 190 3.20 -10.88 1.36
C LYS A 190 3.89 -12.12 0.80
N ALA A 191 4.69 -11.97 -0.26
CA ALA A 191 5.45 -13.08 -0.86
C ALA A 191 6.52 -13.59 0.11
N ILE A 192 7.24 -12.70 0.79
CA ILE A 192 8.22 -13.07 1.82
C ILE A 192 7.53 -13.81 2.98
N TYR A 193 6.36 -13.34 3.43
CA TYR A 193 5.59 -14.07 4.45
C TYR A 193 5.14 -15.47 3.99
N LEU A 194 4.76 -15.62 2.72
CA LEU A 194 4.41 -16.93 2.14
C LEU A 194 5.63 -17.85 2.07
N TYR A 195 6.78 -17.33 1.65
CA TYR A 195 8.03 -18.07 1.57
C TYR A 195 8.48 -18.57 2.96
N ILE A 196 8.44 -17.71 3.99
CA ILE A 196 8.70 -18.14 5.38
C ILE A 196 7.71 -19.23 5.80
N ARG A 197 6.44 -19.10 5.41
CA ARG A 197 5.41 -20.09 5.75
C ARG A 197 5.70 -21.44 5.10
N GLU A 198 6.16 -21.45 3.85
CA GLU A 198 6.53 -22.66 3.11
C GLU A 198 7.78 -23.32 3.72
N LEU A 199 8.83 -22.54 4.00
CA LEU A 199 10.04 -23.04 4.66
C LEU A 199 9.76 -23.61 6.06
N THR A 200 8.84 -22.99 6.81
CA THR A 200 8.58 -23.37 8.20
C THR A 200 7.42 -24.35 8.37
N GLY A 201 6.55 -24.55 7.37
CA GLY A 201 5.33 -25.35 7.50
C GLY A 201 4.37 -24.89 8.61
N LEU A 202 4.53 -23.66 9.14
CA LEU A 202 3.72 -23.11 10.21
C LEU A 202 2.52 -22.33 9.65
N ASN A 203 1.47 -22.13 10.44
CA ASN A 203 0.39 -21.24 10.05
C ASN A 203 0.76 -19.76 10.24
N THR A 204 0.01 -18.85 9.60
CA THR A 204 0.28 -17.41 9.63
C THR A 204 0.39 -16.85 11.05
N LYS A 205 -0.46 -17.30 11.98
CA LYS A 205 -0.45 -16.82 13.37
C LYS A 205 0.83 -17.24 14.10
N GLN A 206 1.28 -18.48 13.90
CA GLN A 206 2.53 -18.99 14.47
C GLN A 206 3.75 -18.26 13.91
N VAL A 207 3.82 -18.05 12.60
CA VAL A 207 4.89 -17.29 11.95
C VAL A 207 4.95 -15.86 12.48
N VAL A 208 3.82 -15.13 12.50
CA VAL A 208 3.76 -13.75 13.00
C VAL A 208 4.17 -13.66 14.46
N ASN A 209 3.71 -14.59 15.30
CA ASN A 209 4.04 -14.60 16.72
C ASN A 209 5.55 -14.76 16.97
N ASN A 210 6.22 -15.66 16.24
CA ASN A 210 7.66 -15.87 16.38
C ASN A 210 8.49 -14.75 15.73
N LEU A 211 8.02 -14.17 14.62
CA LEU A 211 8.65 -12.99 14.01
C LEU A 211 8.59 -11.77 14.95
N ASN A 212 7.50 -11.58 15.71
CA ASN A 212 7.42 -10.49 16.68
C ASN A 212 8.50 -10.61 17.76
N LYS A 213 8.83 -11.81 18.22
CA LYS A 213 9.92 -12.03 19.18
C LYS A 213 11.29 -11.68 18.60
N MET A 214 11.55 -12.03 17.34
CA MET A 214 12.78 -11.61 16.66
C MET A 214 12.79 -10.10 16.41
N ARG A 215 11.64 -9.49 16.16
CA ARG A 215 11.51 -8.04 15.99
C ARG A 215 11.87 -7.27 17.26
N GLU A 216 11.57 -7.80 18.44
CA GLU A 216 12.00 -7.21 19.72
C GLU A 216 13.52 -7.18 19.82
N LYS A 217 14.19 -8.30 19.51
CA LYS A 217 15.66 -8.37 19.48
C LYS A 217 16.27 -7.42 18.46
N TYR A 218 15.71 -7.37 17.25
CA TYR A 218 16.15 -6.42 16.21
C TYR A 218 16.01 -4.97 16.66
N ARG A 219 14.91 -4.61 17.34
CA ARG A 219 14.72 -3.24 17.86
C ARG A 219 15.79 -2.88 18.88
N LEU A 220 16.11 -3.80 19.79
CA LEU A 220 17.17 -3.60 20.78
C LEU A 220 18.54 -3.42 20.11
N TRP A 221 18.87 -4.30 19.15
CA TRP A 221 20.11 -4.19 18.39
C TRP A 221 20.19 -2.86 17.62
N LYS A 222 19.11 -2.46 16.94
CA LYS A 222 19.05 -1.21 16.18
C LYS A 222 19.21 0.03 17.06
N GLU A 223 18.66 0.00 18.27
CA GLU A 223 18.84 1.07 19.25
C GLU A 223 20.30 1.17 19.71
N ASN A 224 21.01 0.04 19.84
CA ASN A 224 22.43 0.02 20.17
C ASN A 224 23.31 0.50 19.00
N TRP A 225 23.01 0.06 17.77
CA TRP A 225 23.66 0.54 16.54
C TRP A 225 23.54 2.07 16.39
N ASN A 226 22.31 2.59 16.49
CA ASN A 226 22.06 4.03 16.39
C ASN A 226 22.73 4.86 17.50
N ARG A 227 23.13 4.21 18.60
CA ARG A 227 23.86 4.83 19.72
C ARG A 227 25.37 4.63 19.64
N GLY A 228 25.89 3.97 18.60
CA GLY A 228 27.31 3.67 18.43
C GLY A 228 27.87 2.71 19.48
N LYS A 229 27.04 1.84 20.07
CA LYS A 229 27.47 0.83 21.05
C LYS A 229 27.95 -0.48 20.42
N ILE A 230 27.73 -0.62 19.12
CA ILE A 230 28.07 -1.75 18.24
C ILE A 230 28.60 -1.13 16.95
#